data_AF-X1MD20-F1
#
_entry.id   AF-X1MD20-F1
#
_cell.length_a   1.000
_cell.length_b   1.000
_cell.length_c   1.000
_cell.angle_alpha   90.00
_cell.angle_beta   90.00
_cell.angle_gamma   90.00
#
_symmetry.space_group_name_H-M   'P 1'
#
loop_
_entity.id
_entity.type
_entity.pdbx_description
1 polymer ?
#
loop_
_entity_poly.entity_id
_entity_poly.type
_entity_poly.pdbx_seq_one_letter_code
_entity_poly.pdbx_strand_id
1 'polypeptide(L)'
;MKKLFLLWIALGALALSVVFASSGEAKRKVNLKLKKFDGGFFSIEKPRGWEVVTAGSCADFAFLMYDPGEPLRQVFYFGEVGPVYMSEQQKQIDYQYMKMGGYPIL
;
A
#
# COMPACT_ATOMS: atom_id res chain seq x y z
N MET A 1 -17.00 58.00 13.99
CA MET A 1 -16.61 56.71 14.63
C MET A 1 -17.17 55.46 13.93
N LYS A 2 -17.54 55.48 12.63
CA LYS A 2 -17.96 54.27 11.88
C LYS A 2 -16.91 53.72 10.91
N LYS A 3 -16.00 54.57 10.42
CA LYS A 3 -14.95 54.19 9.47
C LYS A 3 -13.82 53.35 10.11
N LEU A 4 -13.52 53.55 11.39
CA LEU A 4 -12.46 52.81 12.09
C LEU A 4 -12.87 51.38 12.47
N PHE A 5 -14.17 51.14 12.69
CA PHE A 5 -14.72 49.83 13.05
C PHE A 5 -14.83 48.87 11.85
N LEU A 6 -15.09 49.42 10.65
CA LEU A 6 -15.12 48.66 9.40
C LEU A 6 -13.72 48.19 8.96
N LEU A 7 -12.67 48.97 9.29
CA LEU A 7 -11.27 48.61 9.01
C LEU A 7 -10.80 47.40 9.81
N TRP A 8 -11.30 47.20 11.04
CA TRP A 8 -10.94 46.06 11.88
C TRP A 8 -11.64 44.76 11.44
N ILE A 9 -12.87 44.85 10.94
CA ILE A 9 -13.60 43.70 10.38
C ILE A 9 -12.94 43.23 9.08
N ALA A 10 -12.50 44.17 8.23
CA ALA A 10 -11.77 43.84 6.99
C ALA A 10 -10.40 43.21 7.27
N LEU A 11 -9.66 43.68 8.28
CA LEU A 11 -8.38 43.08 8.68
C LEU A 11 -8.54 41.69 9.31
N GLY A 12 -9.58 41.49 10.12
CA GLY A 12 -9.90 40.19 10.74
C GLY A 12 -10.35 39.13 9.73
N ALA A 13 -11.12 39.53 8.71
CA ALA A 13 -11.54 38.63 7.63
C ALA A 13 -10.37 38.22 6.71
N LEU A 14 -9.37 39.10 6.54
CA LEU A 14 -8.17 38.78 5.74
C LEU A 14 -7.21 37.83 6.48
N ALA A 15 -7.16 37.89 7.82
CA ALA A 15 -6.33 36.98 8.61
C ALA A 15 -6.89 35.54 8.66
N LEU A 16 -8.21 35.37 8.53
CA LEU A 16 -8.84 34.04 8.60
C LEU A 16 -8.77 33.26 7.28
N SER A 17 -8.64 33.94 6.13
CA SER A 17 -8.53 33.30 4.82
C SER A 17 -7.12 32.80 4.49
N VAL A 18 -6.08 33.30 5.16
CA VAL A 18 -4.69 32.85 4.95
C VAL A 18 -4.43 31.49 5.62
N VAL A 19 -5.18 31.14 6.67
CA VAL A 19 -4.97 29.88 7.41
C VAL A 19 -5.43 28.65 6.62
N PHE A 20 -6.37 28.79 5.67
CA PHE A 20 -6.95 27.67 4.94
C PHE A 20 -6.34 27.40 3.55
N ALA A 21 -5.31 28.15 3.13
CA ALA A 21 -4.81 28.10 1.75
C ALA A 21 -3.58 27.20 1.50
N SER A 22 -3.10 26.41 2.48
CA SER A 22 -1.83 25.67 2.32
C SER A 22 -1.91 24.19 2.69
N SER A 23 -2.85 23.44 2.13
CA SER A 23 -2.75 21.96 2.10
C SER A 23 -2.97 21.35 0.72
N GLY A 24 -2.81 22.16 -0.34
CA GLY A 24 -2.54 21.62 -1.66
C GLY A 24 -1.10 21.10 -1.70
N GLU A 25 -0.85 19.90 -1.19
CA GLU A 25 0.39 19.18 -1.51
C GLU A 25 0.45 19.05 -3.03
N ALA A 26 1.25 19.91 -3.65
CA ALA A 26 1.59 19.78 -5.06
C ALA A 26 2.08 18.35 -5.25
N LYS A 27 1.38 17.57 -6.10
CA LYS A 27 1.66 16.16 -6.37
C LYS A 27 3.10 16.04 -6.88
N ARG A 28 4.05 15.91 -5.96
CA ARG A 28 5.46 15.89 -6.28
C ARG A 28 5.69 14.64 -7.10
N LYS A 29 6.20 14.80 -8.32
CA LYS A 29 6.52 13.66 -9.18
C LYS A 29 7.69 12.92 -8.52
N VAL A 30 7.37 11.90 -7.74
CA VAL A 30 8.35 11.09 -7.01
C VAL A 30 9.14 10.28 -8.05
N ASN A 31 10.43 10.59 -8.20
CA ASN A 31 11.35 9.84 -9.05
C ASN A 31 12.10 8.82 -8.17
N LEU A 32 11.53 7.62 -8.05
CA LEU A 32 12.15 6.52 -7.30
C LEU A 32 13.09 5.74 -8.22
N LYS A 33 14.35 5.63 -7.81
CA LYS A 33 15.29 4.71 -8.45
C LYS A 33 15.03 3.30 -7.94
N LEU A 34 14.52 2.45 -8.81
CA LEU A 34 14.22 1.06 -8.49
C LEU A 34 15.41 0.13 -8.79
N LYS A 35 15.43 -1.02 -8.13
CA LYS A 35 16.35 -2.13 -8.38
C LYS A 35 15.55 -3.43 -8.26
N LYS A 36 15.79 -4.37 -9.17
CA LYS A 36 15.23 -5.72 -9.08
C LYS A 36 15.75 -6.43 -7.82
N PHE A 37 14.84 -7.05 -7.09
CA PHE A 37 15.10 -8.07 -6.09
C PHE A 37 14.60 -9.41 -6.64
N ASP A 38 15.41 -10.45 -6.51
CA ASP A 38 15.10 -11.80 -6.94
C ASP A 38 15.13 -12.72 -5.71
N GLY A 39 13.96 -13.22 -5.32
CA GLY A 39 13.78 -14.10 -4.16
C GLY A 39 13.70 -15.58 -4.55
N GLY A 40 14.02 -15.94 -5.80
CA GLY A 40 13.94 -17.30 -6.32
C GLY A 40 12.58 -17.63 -6.95
N PHE A 41 11.53 -17.72 -6.13
CA PHE A 41 10.17 -18.03 -6.63
C PHE A 41 9.32 -16.78 -6.94
N PHE A 42 9.85 -15.58 -6.64
CA PHE A 42 9.22 -14.31 -6.97
C PHE A 42 10.28 -13.24 -7.27
N SER A 43 9.88 -12.16 -7.94
CA SER A 43 10.72 -10.99 -8.12
C SER A 43 9.92 -9.71 -8.03
N ILE A 44 10.53 -8.65 -7.50
CA ILE A 44 9.92 -7.32 -7.34
C ILE A 44 10.91 -6.22 -7.69
N GLU A 45 10.41 -5.07 -8.13
CA GLU A 45 11.18 -3.84 -8.18
C GLU A 45 11.04 -3.10 -6.85
N LYS A 46 12.16 -2.92 -6.15
CA LYS A 46 12.19 -2.20 -4.87
C LYS A 46 12.99 -0.91 -4.99
N PRO A 47 12.71 0.11 -4.17
CA PRO A 47 13.59 1.27 -4.07
C PRO A 47 15.03 0.85 -3.75
N ARG A 48 15.99 1.53 -4.38
CA ARG A 48 17.41 1.29 -4.11
C ARG A 48 17.71 1.61 -2.64
N GLY A 49 18.46 0.72 -1.97
CA GLY A 49 18.83 0.86 -0.56
C GLY A 49 17.85 0.24 0.43
N TRP A 50 16.62 -0.06 0.01
CA TRP A 50 15.67 -0.73 0.88
C TRP A 50 16.02 -2.20 1.09
N GLU A 51 15.56 -2.78 2.18
CA GLU A 51 15.72 -4.21 2.48
C GLU A 51 14.43 -4.98 2.25
N VAL A 52 14.55 -6.29 2.05
CA VAL A 52 13.42 -7.20 1.89
C VAL A 52 13.63 -8.38 2.84
N VAL A 53 12.62 -8.65 3.66
CA VAL A 53 12.52 -9.83 4.51
C VAL A 53 11.36 -10.66 4.00
N THR A 54 11.59 -11.95 3.74
CA THR A 54 10.56 -12.88 3.26
C THR A 54 10.10 -13.79 4.38
N ALA A 55 8.82 -14.12 4.37
CA ALA A 55 8.18 -15.07 5.29
C ALA A 55 7.11 -15.87 4.55
N GLY A 56 6.46 -16.80 5.25
CA GLY A 56 5.50 -17.74 4.68
C GLY A 56 6.02 -19.17 4.68
N SER A 57 5.10 -20.11 4.47
CA SER A 57 5.36 -21.54 4.44
C SER A 57 4.33 -22.21 3.55
N CYS A 58 4.76 -23.21 2.77
CA CYS A 58 3.90 -23.95 1.85
C CYS A 58 3.17 -23.04 0.83
N ALA A 59 1.86 -22.82 1.02
CA ALA A 59 1.05 -21.97 0.14
C ALA A 59 1.13 -20.48 0.51
N ASP A 60 1.58 -20.17 1.73
CA ASP A 60 1.68 -18.80 2.21
C ASP A 60 2.96 -18.14 1.72
N PHE A 61 2.84 -16.89 1.30
CA PHE A 61 3.95 -16.03 0.95
C PHE A 61 3.74 -14.62 1.51
N ALA A 62 4.74 -14.13 2.24
CA ALA A 62 4.76 -12.78 2.75
C ALA A 62 6.11 -12.12 2.52
N PHE A 63 6.10 -10.79 2.39
CA PHE A 63 7.32 -10.02 2.49
C PHE A 63 7.09 -8.68 3.20
N LEU A 64 8.14 -8.24 3.88
CA LEU A 64 8.31 -6.88 4.35
C LEU A 64 9.41 -6.23 3.53
N MET A 65 9.11 -5.09 2.93
CA MET A 65 10.08 -4.25 2.24
C MET A 65 10.16 -2.89 2.93
N TYR A 66 11.33 -2.48 3.41
CA TYR A 66 11.46 -1.31 4.28
C TYR A 66 12.73 -0.49 4.02
N ASP A 67 12.71 0.77 4.42
CA ASP A 67 13.87 1.68 4.40
C ASP A 67 14.64 1.55 5.73
N PRO A 68 15.89 1.04 5.74
CA PRO A 68 16.66 0.92 6.99
C PRO A 68 16.96 2.27 7.66
N GLY A 69 16.99 3.37 6.89
CA GLY A 69 17.20 4.71 7.42
C GLY A 69 15.96 5.34 8.05
N GLU A 70 14.78 4.83 7.72
CA GLU A 70 13.50 5.27 8.26
C GLU A 70 12.55 4.06 8.36
N PRO A 71 12.71 3.18 9.37
CA PRO A 71 12.07 1.85 9.39
C PRO A 71 10.53 1.86 9.35
N LEU A 72 9.89 2.98 9.73
CA LEU A 72 8.44 3.14 9.63
C LEU A 72 7.95 3.31 8.19
N ARG A 73 8.85 3.61 7.25
CA ARG A 73 8.57 3.62 5.82
C ARG A 73 8.73 2.21 5.26
N GLN A 74 7.60 1.53 5.14
CA GLN A 74 7.57 0.10 4.83
C GLN A 74 6.33 -0.29 4.03
N VAL A 75 6.47 -1.39 3.31
CA VAL A 75 5.40 -2.06 2.55
C VAL A 75 5.32 -3.49 3.04
N PHE A 76 4.10 -3.93 3.35
CA PHE A 76 3.80 -5.30 3.72
C PHE A 76 2.99 -5.96 2.62
N TYR A 77 3.32 -7.20 2.31
CA TYR A 77 2.51 -8.09 1.51
C TYR A 77 2.33 -9.40 2.27
N PHE A 78 1.08 -9.84 2.34
CA PHE A 78 0.69 -11.16 2.82
C PHE A 78 -0.22 -11.76 1.76
N GLY A 79 0.17 -12.89 1.23
CA GLY A 79 -0.56 -13.59 0.18
C GLY A 79 -0.52 -15.09 0.41
N GLU A 80 -1.47 -15.75 -0.23
CA GLU A 80 -1.58 -17.19 -0.25
C GLU A 80 -1.78 -17.60 -1.71
N VAL A 81 -1.05 -18.62 -2.14
CA VAL A 81 -1.15 -19.23 -3.48
C VAL A 81 -1.71 -20.64 -3.31
N GLY A 82 -2.84 -20.72 -2.58
CA GLY A 82 -3.62 -21.93 -2.34
C GLY A 82 -4.89 -21.99 -3.19
N PRO A 83 -5.57 -23.14 -3.23
CA PRO A 83 -5.22 -24.40 -2.55
C PRO A 83 -4.14 -25.22 -3.30
N VAL A 84 -3.26 -25.87 -2.54
CA VAL A 84 -2.23 -26.79 -3.10
C VAL A 84 -2.75 -28.23 -3.08
N TYR A 85 -3.02 -28.77 -4.26
CA TYR A 85 -3.58 -30.12 -4.41
C TYR A 85 -2.50 -31.20 -4.53
N MET A 86 -2.68 -32.30 -3.81
CA MET A 86 -1.84 -33.50 -3.90
C MET A 86 -2.30 -34.47 -5.01
N SER A 87 -3.48 -34.26 -5.60
CA SER A 87 -3.98 -35.05 -6.72
C SER A 87 -4.93 -34.24 -7.62
N GLU A 88 -4.93 -34.55 -8.92
CA GLU A 88 -5.87 -33.96 -9.88
C GLU A 88 -7.32 -34.36 -9.58
N GLN A 89 -7.54 -35.55 -9.01
CA GLN A 89 -8.87 -36.00 -8.61
C GLN A 89 -9.47 -35.07 -7.55
N GLN A 90 -8.71 -34.72 -6.51
CA GLN A 90 -9.20 -33.82 -5.45
C GLN A 90 -9.49 -32.43 -6.02
N LYS A 91 -8.58 -31.89 -6.83
CA LYS A 91 -8.76 -30.61 -7.53
C LYS A 91 -10.05 -30.59 -8.36
N GLN A 92 -10.34 -31.68 -9.08
CA GLN A 92 -11.55 -31.78 -9.89
C GLN A 92 -12.82 -31.83 -9.03
N ILE A 93 -12.81 -32.56 -7.92
CA ILE A 93 -13.93 -32.62 -6.97
C ILE A 93 -14.24 -31.22 -6.44
N ASP A 94 -13.23 -30.52 -5.94
CA ASP A 94 -13.38 -29.19 -5.33
C ASP A 94 -13.80 -28.14 -6.37
N TYR A 95 -13.26 -28.23 -7.60
CA TYR A 95 -13.71 -27.42 -8.71
C TYR A 95 -15.20 -27.62 -9.03
N GLN A 96 -15.68 -28.87 -9.08
CA GLN A 96 -17.11 -29.12 -9.33
C GLN A 96 -17.99 -28.64 -8.17
N TYR A 97 -17.55 -28.84 -6.92
CA TYR A 97 -18.25 -28.33 -5.74
C TYR A 97 -18.46 -26.81 -5.81
N MET A 98 -17.39 -26.04 -6.07
CA MET A 98 -17.49 -24.59 -6.23
C MET A 98 -18.36 -24.19 -7.43
N LYS A 99 -18.25 -24.91 -8.56
CA LYS A 99 -19.06 -24.66 -9.76
C LYS A 99 -20.56 -24.87 -9.52
N MET A 100 -20.93 -25.78 -8.61
CA MET A 100 -22.32 -26.06 -8.25
C MET A 100 -22.89 -25.10 -7.19
N GLY A 101 -22.16 -24.05 -6.82
CA GLY A 101 -22.56 -23.07 -5.82
C GLY A 101 -22.07 -23.36 -4.40
N GLY A 102 -21.12 -24.29 -4.25
CA GLY A 102 -20.38 -24.48 -3.01
C GLY A 102 -19.50 -23.29 -2.65
N TYR A 103 -19.06 -23.22 -1.40
CA TYR A 103 -18.15 -22.17 -0.92
C TYR A 103 -16.75 -22.27 -1.55
N PRO A 104 -16.00 -21.16 -1.66
CA PRO A 104 -14.60 -21.21 -2.08
C PRO A 104 -13.76 -22.11 -1.17
N ILE A 105 -12.98 -23.01 -1.77
CA ILE A 105 -11.92 -23.75 -1.09
C ILE A 105 -10.66 -22.86 -1.12
N LEU A 106 -10.14 -22.53 0.06
CA LEU A 106 -8.89 -21.80 0.26
C LEU A 106 -7.71 -22.79 0.18
#